data_AF-A0A5B8B8J9-F1
#
_entry.id   AF-A0A5B8B8J9-F1
#
_cell.length_a   1.000
_cell.length_b   1.000
_cell.length_c   1.000
_cell.angle_alpha   90.00
_cell.angle_beta   90.00
_cell.angle_gamma   90.00
#
_symmetry.space_group_name_H-M   'P 1'
#
loop_
_entity.id
_entity.type
_entity.pdbx_description
1 polymer ?
#
loop_
_entity_poly.entity_id
_entity_poly.type
_entity_poly.pdbx_seq_one_letter_code
_entity_poly.pdbx_strand_id
1 'polypeptide(L)' 'MAVGFGLLRLSPDAFWAMTPVEFGHAVRARSPGRGPVPLRADLVALMRAFPDRSEKEA' A
#
# COMPACT_ATOMS: atom_id res chain seq x y z
N MET A 1 -3.91 2.59 -5.12
CA MET A 1 -4.32 3.97 -4.78
C MET A 1 -5.74 4.13 -4.22
N ALA A 2 -6.65 3.16 -4.37
CA ALA A 2 -8.05 3.28 -3.89
C ALA A 2 -8.20 3.58 -2.39
N VAL A 3 -7.30 3.08 -1.54
CA VAL A 3 -7.34 3.36 -0.09
C VAL A 3 -6.93 4.81 0.22
N GLY A 4 -5.79 5.27 -0.31
CA GLY A 4 -5.27 6.63 -0.05
C GLY A 4 -6.14 7.74 -0.64
N PHE A 5 -6.40 7.70 -1.95
CA PHE A 5 -7.15 8.77 -2.63
C PHE A 5 -8.66 8.58 -2.61
N GLY A 6 -9.14 7.34 -2.52
CA GLY A 6 -10.57 7.02 -2.48
C GLY A 6 -11.11 7.02 -1.05
N LEU A 7 -10.73 6.01 -0.27
CA LEU A 7 -11.30 5.76 1.05
C LEU A 7 -10.91 6.85 2.08
N LEU A 8 -9.63 7.24 2.10
CA LEU A 8 -9.14 8.28 3.00
C LEU A 8 -9.26 9.70 2.42
N ARG A 9 -9.55 9.82 1.11
CA ARG A 9 -9.71 11.09 0.38
C ARG A 9 -8.52 12.06 0.56
N LEU A 10 -7.32 11.51 0.71
CA LEU A 10 -6.09 12.31 0.82
C LEU A 10 -5.74 12.91 -0.55
N SER A 11 -5.19 14.12 -0.56
CA SER A 11 -4.54 14.63 -1.77
C SER A 11 -3.27 13.80 -2.06
N PRO A 12 -2.78 13.78 -3.31
CA PRO A 12 -1.50 13.15 -3.65
C PRO A 12 -0.36 13.61 -2.73
N ASP A 13 -0.22 14.91 -2.54
CA ASP A 13 0.85 15.48 -1.72
C ASP A 13 0.76 15.04 -0.26
N ALA A 14 -0.45 15.07 0.31
CA ALA A 14 -0.66 14.62 1.69
C ALA A 14 -0.36 13.12 1.84
N PHE A 15 -0.79 12.30 0.89
CA PHE A 15 -0.53 10.86 0.93
C PHE A 15 0.96 10.53 0.84
N TRP A 16 1.69 11.20 -0.06
CA TRP A 16 3.11 10.94 -0.26
C TRP A 16 4.02 11.55 0.81
N ALA A 17 3.56 12.58 1.52
CA ALA A 17 4.28 13.14 2.66
C ALA A 17 4.15 12.30 3.94
N MET A 18 3.17 11.40 4.02
CA MET A 18 2.92 10.60 5.21
C MET A 18 3.94 9.49 5.43
N THR A 19 4.25 9.22 6.69
CA THR A 19 5.01 8.04 7.10
C THR A 19 4.14 6.77 7.06
N PRO A 20 4.73 5.57 6.90
CA PRO A 20 3.99 4.32 6.97
C PRO A 20 3.24 4.11 8.30
N VAL A 21 3.75 4.66 9.40
CA VAL A 21 3.11 4.60 10.73
C VAL A 21 1.83 5.44 10.74
N GLU A 22 1.90 6.69 10.30
CA GLU A 22 0.73 7.57 10.18
C GLU A 22 -0.31 6.98 9.24
N PHE A 23 0.12 6.40 8.12
CA PHE A 23 -0.78 5.72 7.18
C PHE A 23 -1.47 4.53 7.84
N GLY A 24 -0.75 3.70 8.60
CA GLY A 24 -1.31 2.59 9.36
C GLY A 24 -2.39 3.03 10.36
N HIS A 25 -2.19 4.17 11.03
CA HIS A 25 -3.19 4.76 11.92
C HIS A 25 -4.42 5.27 11.14
N ALA A 26 -4.24 5.96 10.02
CA ALA A 26 -5.34 6.46 9.20
C ALA A 26 -6.22 5.32 8.66
N VAL A 27 -5.61 4.21 8.22
CA VAL A 27 -6.33 3.03 7.72
C VAL A 27 -7.06 2.28 8.84
N ARG A 28 -6.47 2.18 10.03
CA ARG A 28 -7.08 1.50 11.19
C ARG A 28 -8.46 2.03 11.56
N ALA A 29 -8.68 3.34 11.40
CA ALA A 29 -9.98 3.96 11.65
C ALA A 29 -11.09 3.47 10.69
N ARG A 30 -10.72 2.89 9.54
CA ARG A 30 -11.65 2.44 8.48
C ARG A 30 -11.66 0.93 8.26
N SER A 31 -10.70 0.19 8.81
CA SER A 31 -10.65 -1.27 8.76
C SER A 31 -10.46 -1.83 10.17
N PRO A 32 -11.54 -2.22 10.87
CA PRO A 32 -11.47 -2.69 12.26
C PRO A 32 -10.82 -4.07 12.43
N GLY A 33 -10.33 -4.71 11.37
CA GLY A 33 -9.62 -5.98 11.42
C GLY A 33 -8.12 -5.82 11.18
N ARG A 34 -7.29 -6.30 12.10
CA ARG A 34 -5.86 -6.51 11.80
C ARG A 34 -5.78 -7.80 10.97
N GLY A 35 -5.75 -7.66 9.65
CA GLY A 35 -5.42 -8.77 8.76
C GLY A 35 -4.05 -9.37 9.11
N PRO A 36 -3.76 -10.60 8.66
CA PRO A 36 -2.47 -11.23 8.91
C PRO A 36 -1.34 -10.31 8.45
N VAL A 37 -0.28 -10.22 9.26
CA VAL A 37 0.92 -9.47 8.88
C VAL A 37 1.54 -10.16 7.67
N PRO A 38 1.82 -9.45 6.57
CA PRO A 38 2.42 -10.05 5.39
C PRO A 38 3.72 -10.78 5.74
N LEU A 39 3.84 -12.02 5.29
CA LEU A 39 5.06 -12.80 5.38
C LEU A 39 5.99 -12.45 4.21
N ARG A 40 7.25 -12.86 4.32
CA ARG A 40 8.22 -12.75 3.22
C ARG A 40 7.69 -13.39 1.93
N ALA A 41 7.00 -14.51 2.04
CA ALA A 41 6.40 -15.20 0.88
C ALA A 41 5.36 -14.33 0.15
N ASP A 42 4.56 -13.57 0.90
CA ASP A 42 3.56 -12.66 0.33
C ASP A 42 4.23 -11.51 -0.42
N LEU A 43 5.33 -10.98 0.12
CA LEU A 43 6.12 -9.96 -0.57
C LEU A 43 6.72 -10.51 -1.88
N VAL A 44 7.25 -11.73 -1.88
CA VAL A 44 7.78 -12.36 -3.11
C VAL A 44 6.66 -12.56 -4.15
N ALA A 45 5.46 -12.96 -3.71
CA ALA A 45 4.32 -13.09 -4.61
C ALA A 45 3.95 -11.74 -5.24
N LEU A 46 3.96 -10.65 -4.47
CA LEU A 46 3.71 -9.30 -4.97
C LEU A 46 4.77 -8.84 -5.98
N MET A 47 6.05 -9.05 -5.71
CA MET A 47 7.14 -8.68 -6.64
C MET A 47 7.03 -9.43 -7.99
N ARG A 48 6.56 -10.68 -7.96
CA ARG A 48 6.30 -11.45 -9.19
C ARG A 48 5.08 -10.94 -9.96
N ALA A 49 4.02 -10.55 -9.25
CA ALA A 49 2.80 -10.03 -9.85
C ALA A 49 2.97 -8.62 -10.41
N PHE A 50 3.87 -7.82 -9.83
CA PHE A 50 4.14 -6.44 -10.19
C PHE A 50 5.65 -6.22 -10.34
N PRO A 51 6.27 -6.70 -11.43
CA PRO A 51 7.71 -6.56 -11.65
C PRO A 51 8.09 -5.09 -11.92
N ASP A 52 9.20 -4.64 -11.35
CA ASP A 52 9.69 -3.26 -11.52
C ASP A 52 10.16 -2.96 -12.95
N ARG A 53 10.62 -3.99 -13.67
CA ARG A 53 10.99 -3.89 -15.09
C ARG A 53 9.97 -4.65 -15.90
N SER A 54 9.29 -3.93 -16.79
CA SER A 54 8.50 -4.58 -17.84
C SER A 54 9.44 -5.27 -18.82
N GLU A 55 9.07 -6.47 -19.30
CA GLU A 55 9.80 -7.21 -20.37
C GLU A 55 10.12 -6.37 -21.61
N LYS A 56 9.44 -5.23 -21.80
CA LYS A 56 9.67 -4.27 -22.88
C LYS A 56 10.94 -3.42 -22.76
N GLU A 57 11.65 -3.45 -21.63
CA GLU A 57 12.88 -2.70 -21.41
C GLU A 57 14.16 -3.56 -21.49
N ALA A 58 14.06 -4.79 -22.01
CA ALA A 58 15.18 -5.73 -22.19
C ALA A 58 15.68 -5.81 -23.64
#